data_AF-A0A2E7MNJ6-F1
#
_entry.id   AF-A0A2E7MNJ6-F1
#
_cell.length_a   1.000
_cell.length_b   1.000
_cell.length_c   1.000
_cell.angle_alpha   90.00
_cell.angle_beta   90.00
_cell.angle_gamma   90.00
#
_symmetry.space_group_name_H-M   'P 1'
#
loop_
_entity.id
_entity.type
_entity.pdbx_description
1 polymer ?
#
loop_
_entity_poly.entity_id
_entity_poly.type
_entity_poly.pdbx_seq_one_letter_code
_entity_poly.pdbx_strand_id
1 'polypeptide(L)' 'SRTDRIAKYNQLLRIEEELGDGAIYPQRDAFYNLE' A
#
# COMPACT_ATOMS: atom_id res chain seq x y z
N SER A 1 5.06 18.87 -0.23
CA SER A 1 4.33 19.32 0.97
C SER A 1 3.91 18.12 1.82
N ARG A 2 3.62 18.28 3.12
CA ARG A 2 3.11 17.21 4.01
C ARG A 2 1.80 16.62 3.48
N THR A 3 0.99 17.47 2.84
CA THR A 3 -0.31 17.12 2.24
C THR A 3 -0.19 16.12 1.10
N ASP A 4 0.80 16.28 0.21
CA ASP A 4 0.98 15.37 -0.93
C ASP A 4 1.24 13.93 -0.48
N ARG A 5 2.01 13.78 0.60
CA ARG A 5 2.31 12.47 1.19
C ARG A 5 1.06 11.86 1.83
N ILE A 6 0.30 12.65 2.58
CA ILE A 6 -0.96 12.22 3.22
C ILE A 6 -1.97 11.78 2.16
N ALA A 7 -2.12 12.52 1.06
CA ALA A 7 -3.04 12.17 -0.01
C ALA A 7 -2.73 10.80 -0.63
N LYS A 8 -1.44 10.46 -0.80
CA LYS A 8 -1.03 9.14 -1.29
C LYS A 8 -1.36 8.02 -0.31
N TYR A 9 -1.13 8.21 0.99
CA TYR A 9 -1.51 7.21 1.99
C TYR A 9 -3.02 6.99 2.06
N ASN A 10 -3.80 8.07 2.03
CA ASN A 10 -5.26 7.97 2.02
C ASN A 10 -5.78 7.22 0.78
N GLN A 11 -5.11 7.35 -0.35
CA GLN A 11 -5.46 6.60 -1.54
C GLN A 11 -5.17 5.10 -1.39
N LEU A 12 -4.06 4.72 -0.74
CA LEU A 12 -3.76 3.31 -0.45
C LEU A 12 -4.81 2.69 0.47
N LEU A 13 -5.26 3.42 1.50
CA LEU A 13 -6.31 2.96 2.42
C LEU A 13 -7.64 2.69 1.69
N ARG A 14 -8.03 3.56 0.74
CA ARG A 14 -9.24 3.35 -0.07
C ARG A 14 -9.12 2.12 -0.96
N ILE A 15 -7.95 1.92 -1.58
CA ILE A 15 -7.69 0.74 -2.43
C ILE A 15 -7.73 -0.54 -1.58
N GLU A 16 -7.17 -0.52 -0.37
CA GLU A 16 -7.24 -1.64 0.57
C GLU A 16 -8.70 -1.96 0.96
N GLU A 17 -9.51 -0.93 1.26
CA GLU A 17 -10.93 -1.08 1.56
C GLU A 17 -11.73 -1.64 0.37
N GLU A 18 -11.47 -1.16 -0.85
CA GLU A 18 -12.11 -1.64 -2.08
C GLU A 18 -11.77 -3.11 -2.40
N LEU A 19 -10.56 -3.54 -2.08
CA LEU A 19 -10.09 -4.92 -2.31
C LEU A 19 -10.59 -5.91 -1.25
N GLY A 20 -10.90 -5.44 -0.03
CA GLY A 20 -11.39 -6.27 1.07
C GLY A 20 -10.49 -7.48 1.34
N ASP A 21 -11.08 -8.67 1.35
CA ASP A 21 -10.36 -9.94 1.61
C ASP A 21 -9.29 -10.28 0.55
N GLY A 22 -9.31 -9.60 -0.62
CA GLY A 22 -8.31 -9.76 -1.67
C GLY A 22 -7.08 -8.86 -1.52
N ALA A 23 -7.06 -7.95 -0.53
CA ALA A 23 -5.92 -7.09 -0.30
C ALA A 23 -4.73 -7.89 0.25
N ILE A 24 -3.55 -7.77 -0.38
CA ILE A 24 -2.33 -8.45 0.03
C ILE A 24 -1.23 -7.43 0.28
N TYR A 25 -0.64 -7.47 1.47
CA TYR A 25 0.57 -6.73 1.81
C TYR A 25 1.76 -7.72 1.88
N PRO A 26 2.65 -7.76 0.86
CA PRO A 26 3.68 -8.80 0.74
C PRO A 26 4.83 -8.66 1.74
N GLN A 27 4.86 -7.63 2.59
CA GLN A 27 5.89 -7.43 3.62
C GLN A 27 7.33 -7.60 3.08
N ARG A 28 8.06 -8.63 3.54
CA ARG A 28 9.45 -8.90 3.12
C ARG A 28 9.52 -9.47 1.71
N ASP A 29 8.46 -10.14 1.24
CA ASP A 29 8.40 -10.72 -0.10
C ASP A 29 8.31 -9.63 -1.18
N ALA A 30 8.02 -8.38 -0.79
CA ALA A 30 8.10 -7.23 -1.68
C ALA A 30 9.51 -6.99 -2.23
N PHE A 31 10.54 -7.44 -1.52
CA PHE A 31 11.95 -7.29 -1.89
C PHE A 31 12.46 -8.51 -2.68
N TYR A 32 11.70 -8.94 -3.69
CA TYR A 32 11.98 -10.12 -4.51
C TYR A 32 13.33 -10.12 -5.24
N ASN A 33 14.04 -8.98 -5.23
CA ASN A 33 15.29 -8.72 -5.93
C ASN A 33 16.49 -8.53 -4.99
N LEU A 34 16.34 -8.75 -3.69
CA LEU A 34 17.44 -8.70 -2.73
C LEU A 34 17.84 -10.13 -2.33
N GLU A 35 19.00 -10.59 -2.78
CA GLU A 35 19.77 -11.74 -2.26
C GLU A 35 21.04 -11.25 -1.57
#